data_AF-A0A976XJ09-F1
#
_entry.id   AF-A0A976XJ09-F1
#
_cell.length_a   1.000
_cell.length_b   1.000
_cell.length_c   1.000
_cell.angle_alpha   90.00
_cell.angle_beta   90.00
_cell.angle_gamma   90.00
#
_symmetry.space_group_name_H-M   'P 1'
#
loop_
_entity.id
_entity.type
_entity.pdbx_description
1 polymer ?
#
loop_
_entity_poly.entity_id
_entity_poly.type
_entity_poly.pdbx_seq_one_letter_code
_entity_poly.pdbx_strand_id
1 'polypeptide(L)'
;MKEPAKSAIDYLFENPQEEGTKQKVETLEKLIKSEKSNSDNSEAQTETNTGKTAESLCVQYCRERVGRDGIGSALSPLLLYWSSTMFKDFLFPATLPYGLLTRDKCHIINVMTPIFMNIGPVTFFVLDNFTDVFGCWSWYFDMFWVLFIPLPILLTFVLRAIFTRDPAARCIINSRPRVTCMTFMLMVSFGYMEPLSYMGLAKYAFRQNPGGFTIMGYHVTSAFLCRALFSKISVGFSDTRISLGYHLPKFRPTHRMSKKNLYMYLFKETFRRALRDFKGDFKLDIKKYL
;
A
#
# COMPACT_ATOMS: atom_id res chain seq x y z
N MET A 1 45.42 26.16 5.38
CA MET A 1 45.55 25.33 4.17
C MET A 1 46.60 24.28 4.45
N LYS A 2 46.24 22.99 4.46
CA LYS A 2 47.19 21.86 4.57
C LYS A 2 47.46 21.34 3.17
N GLU A 3 48.74 21.16 2.83
CA GLU A 3 49.19 20.62 1.53
C GLU A 3 48.77 19.14 1.36
N PRO A 4 48.47 18.69 0.13
CA PRO A 4 48.14 17.29 -0.13
C PRO A 4 49.39 16.39 -0.12
N ALA A 5 49.21 15.15 0.35
CA ALA A 5 50.25 14.12 0.41
C ALA A 5 50.70 13.67 -1.00
N LYS A 6 52.02 13.52 -1.17
CA LYS A 6 52.64 13.06 -2.42
C LYS A 6 52.30 11.60 -2.71
N SER A 7 52.02 11.31 -3.98
CA SER A 7 51.69 9.97 -4.48
C SER A 7 52.96 9.14 -4.70
N ALA A 8 52.86 7.82 -4.58
CA ALA A 8 53.95 6.87 -4.83
C ALA A 8 54.55 6.95 -6.25
N ILE A 9 53.84 7.60 -7.17
CA ILE A 9 54.29 7.87 -8.54
C ILE A 9 55.40 8.93 -8.58
N ASP A 10 55.42 9.87 -7.63
CA ASP A 10 56.44 10.94 -7.57
C ASP A 10 57.84 10.39 -7.22
N TYR A 11 57.91 9.20 -6.58
CA TYR A 11 59.17 8.53 -6.26
C TYR A 11 59.78 7.75 -7.44
N LEU A 12 59.05 7.59 -8.55
CA LEU A 12 59.51 6.83 -9.71
C LEU A 12 60.35 7.63 -10.71
N PHE A 13 60.50 8.96 -10.54
CA PHE A 13 61.14 9.83 -11.53
C PHE A 13 62.39 10.60 -11.04
N GLU A 14 62.94 10.33 -9.86
CA GLU A 14 64.26 10.84 -9.46
C GLU A 14 65.37 9.81 -9.75
N ASN A 15 66.16 10.13 -10.79
CA ASN A 15 67.41 9.58 -11.32
C ASN A 15 68.04 8.27 -10.76
N PRO A 16 68.64 7.44 -11.65
CA PRO A 16 69.18 6.14 -11.30
C PRO A 16 70.64 6.25 -10.84
N GLN A 17 70.94 5.78 -9.62
CA GLN A 17 72.28 5.32 -9.25
C GLN A 17 72.18 3.99 -8.50
N GLU A 18 72.82 2.99 -9.11
CA GLU A 18 72.94 1.61 -8.64
C GLU A 18 73.80 1.56 -7.37
N GLU A 19 73.21 1.13 -6.26
CA GLU A 19 73.83 0.32 -5.18
C GLU A 19 72.87 0.31 -3.98
N GLY A 20 71.91 -0.62 -4.00
CA GLY A 20 70.94 -0.76 -2.90
C GLY A 20 69.80 -1.75 -3.18
N THR A 21 69.92 -2.56 -4.22
CA THR A 21 68.81 -3.32 -4.82
C THR A 21 68.30 -4.45 -3.94
N LYS A 22 69.14 -5.06 -3.08
CA LYS A 22 68.70 -6.19 -2.23
C LYS A 22 67.81 -5.78 -1.04
N GLN A 23 68.12 -4.68 -0.36
CA GLN A 23 67.30 -4.16 0.75
C GLN A 23 65.98 -3.55 0.27
N LYS A 24 66.00 -2.89 -0.90
CA LYS A 24 64.78 -2.32 -1.50
C LYS A 24 63.82 -3.41 -1.98
N VAL A 25 64.33 -4.52 -2.56
CA VAL A 25 63.49 -5.66 -3.00
C VAL A 25 62.85 -6.37 -1.82
N GLU A 26 63.55 -6.55 -0.70
CA GLU A 26 62.97 -7.20 0.50
C GLU A 26 61.90 -6.32 1.18
N THR A 27 62.04 -5.00 1.07
CA THR A 27 61.04 -4.03 1.55
C THR A 27 59.82 -3.99 0.61
N LEU A 28 60.05 -4.10 -0.70
CA LEU A 28 58.99 -4.20 -1.71
C LEU A 28 58.19 -5.51 -1.57
N GLU A 29 58.85 -6.64 -1.31
CA GLU A 29 58.17 -7.93 -1.10
C GLU A 29 57.31 -7.93 0.18
N LYS A 30 57.76 -7.25 1.24
CA LYS A 30 56.98 -7.05 2.48
C LYS A 30 55.76 -6.15 2.23
N LEU A 31 55.91 -5.10 1.42
CA LEU A 31 54.79 -4.23 1.02
C LEU A 31 53.78 -4.96 0.12
N ILE A 32 54.25 -5.74 -0.86
CA ILE A 32 53.40 -6.56 -1.75
C ILE A 32 52.67 -7.68 -0.97
N LYS A 33 53.32 -8.28 0.04
CA LYS A 33 52.63 -9.22 0.95
C LYS A 33 51.56 -8.54 1.81
N SER A 34 51.81 -7.31 2.27
CA SER A 34 50.83 -6.52 3.04
C SER A 34 49.64 -6.05 2.17
N GLU A 35 49.88 -5.74 0.89
CA GLU A 35 48.83 -5.44 -0.09
C GLU A 35 48.03 -6.69 -0.48
N LYS A 36 48.67 -7.86 -0.67
CA LYS A 36 47.96 -9.12 -0.93
C LYS A 36 47.07 -9.55 0.25
N SER A 37 47.51 -9.38 1.49
CA SER A 37 46.65 -9.63 2.66
C SER A 37 45.46 -8.65 2.78
N ASN A 38 45.58 -7.44 2.21
CA ASN A 38 44.47 -6.49 2.09
C ASN A 38 43.58 -6.75 0.85
N SER A 39 44.12 -7.40 -0.18
CA SER A 39 43.41 -7.77 -1.42
C SER A 39 42.47 -8.96 -1.18
N ASP A 40 42.95 -9.98 -0.46
CA ASP A 40 42.14 -11.18 -0.16
C ASP A 40 40.98 -10.89 0.81
N ASN A 41 41.11 -9.84 1.65
CA ASN A 41 40.01 -9.32 2.48
C ASN A 41 39.03 -8.43 1.69
N SER A 42 39.43 -7.91 0.53
CA SER A 42 38.59 -7.06 -0.31
C SER A 42 37.73 -7.88 -1.28
N GLU A 43 38.22 -9.03 -1.77
CA GLU A 43 37.46 -9.86 -2.72
C GLU A 43 36.34 -10.66 -2.05
N ALA A 44 36.45 -11.01 -0.76
CA ALA A 44 35.35 -11.64 -0.01
C ALA A 44 34.27 -10.66 0.50
N GLN A 45 34.49 -9.34 0.37
CA GLN A 45 33.55 -8.30 0.85
C GLN A 45 32.85 -7.52 -0.28
N THR A 46 33.21 -7.76 -1.54
CA THR A 46 32.72 -6.93 -2.65
C THR A 46 31.29 -7.29 -3.10
N GLU A 47 30.80 -8.50 -2.83
CA GLU A 47 29.42 -8.88 -3.18
C GLU A 47 28.36 -8.51 -2.13
N THR A 48 28.76 -8.10 -0.92
CA THR A 48 27.83 -7.68 0.16
C THR A 48 27.81 -6.18 0.44
N ASN A 49 28.75 -5.40 -0.12
CA ASN A 49 28.92 -3.98 0.20
C ASN A 49 28.25 -3.00 -0.78
N THR A 50 27.95 -3.40 -2.01
CA THR A 50 27.27 -2.52 -2.98
C THR A 50 25.85 -2.13 -2.56
N GLY A 51 25.10 -3.05 -1.92
CA GLY A 51 23.77 -2.76 -1.36
C GLY A 51 23.81 -1.84 -0.14
N LYS A 52 24.74 -2.06 0.78
CA LYS A 52 24.89 -1.26 2.01
C LYS A 52 25.33 0.18 1.73
N THR A 53 26.17 0.38 0.71
CA THR A 53 26.66 1.72 0.36
C THR A 53 25.54 2.57 -0.22
N ALA A 54 24.73 2.03 -1.14
CA ALA A 54 23.57 2.71 -1.72
C ALA A 54 22.46 2.97 -0.68
N GLU A 55 22.16 1.99 0.17
CA GLU A 55 21.17 2.13 1.26
C GLU A 55 21.61 3.20 2.27
N SER A 56 22.89 3.22 2.65
CA SER A 56 23.43 4.25 3.56
C SER A 56 23.39 5.65 2.96
N LEU A 57 23.62 5.77 1.64
CA LEU A 57 23.66 7.05 0.93
C LEU A 57 22.24 7.61 0.71
N CYS A 58 21.26 6.76 0.43
CA CYS A 58 19.84 7.14 0.36
C CYS A 58 19.29 7.56 1.74
N VAL A 59 19.64 6.82 2.79
CA VAL A 59 19.26 7.17 4.18
C VAL A 59 19.91 8.49 4.59
N GLN A 60 21.18 8.72 4.22
CA GLN A 60 21.89 9.97 4.50
C GLN A 60 21.30 11.15 3.70
N TYR A 61 21.02 10.97 2.41
CA TYR A 61 20.35 11.95 1.56
C TYR A 61 18.95 12.34 2.08
N CYS A 62 18.15 11.36 2.50
CA CYS A 62 16.84 11.63 3.09
C CYS A 62 16.93 12.31 4.45
N ARG A 63 17.92 11.93 5.28
CA ARG A 63 18.18 12.58 6.57
C ARG A 63 18.63 14.03 6.38
N GLU A 64 19.41 14.32 5.35
CA GLU A 64 19.89 15.67 5.02
C GLU A 64 18.81 16.54 4.39
N ARG A 65 17.94 15.95 3.54
CA ARG A 65 16.87 16.67 2.84
C ARG A 65 15.62 16.92 3.69
N VAL A 66 15.26 15.99 4.59
CA VAL A 66 13.98 16.04 5.34
C VAL A 66 14.20 16.12 6.86
N GLY A 67 15.38 15.73 7.36
CA GLY A 67 15.66 15.67 8.80
C GLY A 67 15.14 14.39 9.45
N ARG A 68 15.01 14.39 10.80
CA ARG A 68 14.24 13.37 11.52
C ARG A 68 12.76 13.67 11.34
N ASP A 69 12.07 12.85 10.57
CA ASP A 69 10.63 12.92 10.44
C ASP A 69 9.97 12.62 11.79
N GLY A 70 9.13 13.55 12.24
CA GLY A 70 8.23 13.27 13.36
C GLY A 70 7.21 12.19 12.99
N ILE A 71 6.51 11.67 14.00
CA ILE A 71 5.45 10.66 13.80
C ILE A 71 4.34 11.15 12.85
N GLY A 72 4.19 12.47 12.69
CA GLY A 72 3.26 13.11 11.76
C GLY A 72 3.51 12.75 10.29
N SER A 73 4.76 12.52 9.88
CA SER A 73 5.06 12.12 8.50
C SER A 73 4.59 10.69 8.17
N ALA A 74 4.42 9.84 9.20
CA ALA A 74 3.83 8.51 9.05
C ALA A 74 2.29 8.53 9.05
N LEU A 75 1.66 9.65 9.44
CA LEU A 75 0.21 9.74 9.58
C LEU A 75 -0.50 9.76 8.22
N SER A 76 0.00 10.53 7.26
CA SER A 76 -0.58 10.59 5.90
C SER A 76 -0.63 9.22 5.23
N PRO A 77 0.48 8.44 5.13
CA PRO A 77 0.43 7.11 4.54
C PRO A 77 -0.49 6.17 5.33
N LEU A 78 -0.45 6.20 6.66
CA LEU A 78 -1.33 5.36 7.49
C LEU A 78 -2.82 5.64 7.19
N LEU A 79 -3.21 6.91 7.12
CA LEU A 79 -4.58 7.33 6.83
C LEU A 79 -5.01 7.04 5.39
N LEU A 80 -4.09 7.05 4.42
CA LEU A 80 -4.41 6.68 3.02
C LEU A 80 -4.98 5.26 2.93
N TYR A 81 -4.42 4.29 3.65
CA TYR A 81 -5.00 2.94 3.72
C TYR A 81 -6.34 2.94 4.48
N TRP A 82 -6.37 3.50 5.69
CA TRP A 82 -7.54 3.43 6.57
C TRP A 82 -8.77 4.07 5.95
N SER A 83 -8.57 5.19 5.26
CA SER A 83 -9.64 5.90 4.56
C SER A 83 -10.15 5.09 3.36
N SER A 84 -9.26 4.49 2.57
CA SER A 84 -9.63 3.79 1.33
C SER A 84 -10.19 2.38 1.56
N THR A 85 -9.66 1.63 2.53
CA THR A 85 -10.10 0.25 2.86
C THR A 85 -11.56 0.22 3.28
N MET A 86 -12.02 1.23 4.02
CA MET A 86 -13.42 1.35 4.42
C MET A 86 -14.36 1.31 3.22
N PHE A 87 -14.10 2.13 2.20
CA PHE A 87 -14.94 2.19 1.01
C PHE A 87 -14.81 0.93 0.18
N LYS A 88 -13.59 0.43 -0.03
CA LYS A 88 -13.35 -0.75 -0.86
C LYS A 88 -13.97 -2.01 -0.27
N ASP A 89 -13.77 -2.29 1.02
CA ASP A 89 -14.29 -3.50 1.67
C ASP A 89 -15.79 -3.41 1.98
N PHE A 90 -16.31 -2.20 2.22
CA PHE A 90 -17.75 -2.02 2.31
C PHE A 90 -18.43 -2.19 0.95
N LEU A 91 -17.87 -1.56 -0.10
CA LEU A 91 -18.51 -1.54 -1.41
C LEU A 91 -18.37 -2.88 -2.12
N PHE A 92 -17.16 -3.42 -2.23
CA PHE A 92 -16.87 -4.60 -3.03
C PHE A 92 -16.65 -5.85 -2.16
N PRO A 93 -17.23 -7.02 -2.53
CA PRO A 93 -18.07 -7.27 -3.71
C PRO A 93 -19.58 -7.10 -3.45
N ALA A 94 -20.01 -6.95 -2.19
CA ALA A 94 -21.40 -7.21 -1.80
C ALA A 94 -22.41 -6.13 -2.27
N THR A 95 -22.00 -4.85 -2.28
CA THR A 95 -22.86 -3.75 -2.78
C THR A 95 -22.56 -3.42 -4.25
N LEU A 96 -21.30 -3.47 -4.65
CA LEU A 96 -20.79 -3.38 -6.02
C LEU A 96 -19.95 -4.63 -6.33
N PRO A 97 -20.26 -5.44 -7.36
CA PRO A 97 -21.34 -5.28 -8.33
C PRO A 97 -22.66 -5.95 -7.93
N TYR A 98 -22.66 -6.87 -6.96
CA TYR A 98 -23.81 -7.77 -6.71
C TYR A 98 -25.07 -7.08 -6.19
N GLY A 99 -24.97 -5.88 -5.62
CA GLY A 99 -26.13 -5.11 -5.21
C GLY A 99 -26.88 -4.42 -6.36
N LEU A 100 -26.22 -4.26 -7.52
CA LEU A 100 -26.72 -3.44 -8.63
C LEU A 100 -26.83 -4.20 -9.96
N LEU A 101 -26.16 -5.36 -10.09
CA LEU A 101 -26.21 -6.22 -11.26
C LEU A 101 -26.63 -7.65 -10.92
N THR A 102 -27.23 -8.33 -11.90
CA THR A 102 -27.47 -9.77 -11.82
C THR A 102 -26.16 -10.54 -11.86
N ARG A 103 -26.14 -11.73 -11.23
CA ARG A 103 -24.94 -12.54 -11.03
C ARG A 103 -24.13 -12.77 -12.32
N ASP A 104 -24.78 -13.08 -13.42
CA ASP A 104 -24.10 -13.38 -14.71
C ASP A 104 -23.33 -12.17 -15.25
N LYS A 105 -23.87 -10.95 -15.07
CA LYS A 105 -23.22 -9.72 -15.51
C LYS A 105 -22.03 -9.36 -14.61
N CYS A 106 -22.04 -9.79 -13.35
CA CYS A 106 -20.96 -9.54 -12.40
C CYS A 106 -19.70 -10.36 -12.70
N HIS A 107 -19.83 -11.54 -13.33
CA HIS A 107 -18.71 -12.45 -13.58
C HIS A 107 -17.52 -11.75 -14.25
N ILE A 108 -17.80 -10.99 -15.32
CA ILE A 108 -16.76 -10.29 -16.08
C ILE A 108 -16.10 -9.17 -15.26
N ILE A 109 -16.85 -8.50 -14.38
CA ILE A 109 -16.29 -7.47 -13.49
C ILE A 109 -15.32 -8.12 -12.50
N ASN A 110 -15.68 -9.28 -11.93
CA ASN A 110 -14.83 -9.97 -10.97
C ASN A 110 -13.54 -10.48 -11.62
N VAL A 111 -13.61 -11.00 -12.84
CA VAL A 111 -12.42 -11.45 -13.59
C VAL A 111 -11.45 -10.29 -13.88
N MET A 112 -11.98 -9.11 -14.19
CA MET A 112 -11.15 -7.93 -14.50
C MET A 112 -10.63 -7.19 -13.26
N THR A 113 -11.31 -7.31 -12.12
CA THR A 113 -10.96 -6.65 -10.86
C THR A 113 -9.47 -6.79 -10.45
N PRO A 114 -8.85 -7.99 -10.44
CA PRO A 114 -7.45 -8.12 -10.05
C PRO A 114 -6.51 -7.34 -10.98
N ILE A 115 -6.81 -7.25 -12.28
CA ILE A 115 -5.97 -6.50 -13.23
C ILE A 115 -5.94 -5.02 -12.84
N PHE A 116 -7.11 -4.41 -12.63
CA PHE A 116 -7.22 -3.00 -12.26
C PHE A 116 -6.61 -2.68 -10.89
N MET A 117 -6.72 -3.60 -9.94
CA MET A 117 -6.13 -3.44 -8.62
C MET A 117 -4.59 -3.48 -8.65
N ASN A 118 -4.00 -4.24 -9.58
CA ASN A 118 -2.54 -4.39 -9.71
C ASN A 118 -1.85 -3.28 -10.53
N ILE A 119 -2.60 -2.38 -11.19
CA ILE A 119 -2.02 -1.26 -11.94
C ILE A 119 -1.17 -0.37 -11.02
N GLY A 120 -1.66 -0.05 -9.83
CA GLY A 120 -0.95 0.79 -8.85
C GLY A 120 0.35 0.16 -8.37
N PRO A 121 0.36 -1.06 -7.81
CA PRO A 121 1.57 -1.75 -7.37
C PRO A 121 2.61 -1.88 -8.48
N VAL A 122 2.20 -2.25 -9.71
CA VAL A 122 3.12 -2.35 -10.86
C VAL A 122 3.72 -0.99 -11.20
N THR A 123 2.91 0.07 -11.18
CA THR A 123 3.40 1.44 -11.42
C THR A 123 4.46 1.82 -10.38
N PHE A 124 4.19 1.57 -9.10
CA PHE A 124 5.14 1.90 -8.05
C PHE A 124 6.39 1.02 -8.05
N PHE A 125 6.26 -0.26 -8.41
CA PHE A 125 7.42 -1.14 -8.58
C PHE A 125 8.37 -0.59 -9.65
N VAL A 126 7.84 -0.17 -10.80
CA VAL A 126 8.65 0.44 -11.87
C VAL A 126 9.25 1.76 -11.38
N LEU A 127 8.46 2.64 -10.76
CA LEU A 127 8.96 3.93 -10.31
C LEU A 127 10.02 3.82 -9.19
N ASP A 128 9.95 2.80 -8.34
CA ASP A 128 10.92 2.61 -7.25
C ASP A 128 12.24 2.00 -7.73
N ASN A 129 12.19 1.09 -8.72
CA ASN A 129 13.39 0.43 -9.24
C ASN A 129 14.13 1.27 -10.28
N PHE A 130 13.41 2.09 -11.06
CA PHE A 130 13.98 2.83 -12.18
C PHE A 130 14.06 4.34 -11.93
N THR A 131 13.70 4.84 -10.74
CA THR A 131 13.73 6.28 -10.44
C THR A 131 14.00 6.55 -8.95
N ASP A 132 14.80 7.57 -8.65
CA ASP A 132 15.09 8.01 -7.27
C ASP A 132 13.97 8.85 -6.62
N VAL A 133 12.85 9.07 -7.32
CA VAL A 133 11.73 9.91 -6.87
C VAL A 133 11.11 9.39 -5.57
N PHE A 134 11.21 8.09 -5.33
CA PHE A 134 10.61 7.41 -4.19
C PHE A 134 11.51 7.33 -2.96
N GLY A 135 12.72 7.92 -2.95
CA GLY A 135 13.67 7.80 -1.83
C GLY A 135 13.11 8.25 -0.48
N CYS A 136 12.39 9.38 -0.43
CA CYS A 136 11.82 9.93 0.81
C CYS A 136 10.35 10.33 0.63
N TRP A 137 9.55 10.24 1.70
CA TRP A 137 8.19 10.78 1.68
C TRP A 137 8.24 12.30 1.51
N SER A 138 7.50 12.82 0.54
CA SER A 138 7.43 14.23 0.19
C SER A 138 5.97 14.62 0.00
N TRP A 139 5.71 15.93 -0.02
CA TRP A 139 4.37 16.48 -0.21
C TRP A 139 3.71 16.05 -1.54
N TYR A 140 4.50 15.63 -2.55
CA TYR A 140 3.97 15.09 -3.81
C TYR A 140 3.14 13.84 -3.59
N PHE A 141 3.48 12.99 -2.61
CA PHE A 141 2.70 11.79 -2.32
C PHE A 141 1.38 12.11 -1.63
N ASP A 142 1.28 13.24 -0.95
CA ASP A 142 0.01 13.71 -0.40
C ASP A 142 -0.99 14.11 -1.52
N MET A 143 -0.53 14.39 -2.75
CA MET A 143 -1.44 14.60 -3.89
C MET A 143 -2.26 13.36 -4.25
N PHE A 144 -1.81 12.15 -3.87
CA PHE A 144 -2.59 10.92 -4.09
C PHE A 144 -3.89 10.88 -3.28
N TRP A 145 -4.08 11.78 -2.30
CA TRP A 145 -5.38 12.00 -1.66
C TRP A 145 -6.47 12.42 -2.65
N VAL A 146 -6.13 12.93 -3.84
CA VAL A 146 -7.12 13.18 -4.91
C VAL A 146 -7.85 11.89 -5.31
N LEU A 147 -7.20 10.72 -5.24
CA LEU A 147 -7.82 9.42 -5.50
C LEU A 147 -8.82 9.00 -4.42
N PHE A 148 -8.81 9.66 -3.26
CA PHE A 148 -9.82 9.45 -2.23
C PHE A 148 -11.18 10.05 -2.64
N ILE A 149 -11.19 11.19 -3.33
CA ILE A 149 -12.40 11.94 -3.73
C ILE A 149 -13.49 11.06 -4.38
N PRO A 150 -13.19 10.18 -5.35
CA PRO A 150 -14.21 9.33 -5.94
C PRO A 150 -14.83 8.30 -5.00
N LEU A 151 -14.13 7.86 -3.95
CA LEU A 151 -14.60 6.80 -3.04
C LEU A 151 -15.92 7.14 -2.30
N PRO A 152 -16.04 8.28 -1.58
CA PRO A 152 -17.29 8.68 -0.96
C PRO A 152 -18.37 9.02 -1.99
N ILE A 153 -18.00 9.57 -3.15
CA ILE A 153 -18.94 9.84 -4.25
C ILE A 153 -19.59 8.53 -4.69
N LEU A 154 -18.80 7.49 -4.98
CA LEU A 154 -19.29 6.17 -5.35
C LEU A 154 -20.21 5.58 -4.27
N LEU A 155 -19.82 5.67 -2.99
CA LEU A 155 -20.65 5.20 -1.88
C LEU A 155 -22.02 5.89 -1.86
N THR A 156 -22.05 7.21 -1.97
CA THR A 156 -23.31 7.96 -1.97
C THR A 156 -24.20 7.59 -3.16
N PHE A 157 -23.64 7.42 -4.36
CA PHE A 157 -24.40 7.01 -5.54
C PHE A 157 -24.95 5.58 -5.42
N VAL A 158 -24.17 4.63 -4.90
CA VAL A 158 -24.62 3.25 -4.67
C VAL A 158 -25.75 3.20 -3.64
N LEU A 159 -25.59 3.88 -2.50
CA LEU A 159 -26.62 3.92 -1.47
C LEU A 159 -27.89 4.63 -1.98
N ARG A 160 -27.75 5.71 -2.75
CA ARG A 160 -28.89 6.36 -3.41
C ARG A 160 -29.57 5.45 -4.42
N ALA A 161 -28.81 4.69 -5.22
CA ALA A 161 -29.37 3.75 -6.19
C ALA A 161 -30.21 2.66 -5.48
N ILE A 162 -29.75 2.18 -4.34
CA ILE A 162 -30.46 1.12 -3.58
C ILE A 162 -31.70 1.68 -2.85
N PHE A 163 -31.58 2.81 -2.15
CA PHE A 163 -32.61 3.26 -1.21
C PHE A 163 -33.52 4.38 -1.73
N THR A 164 -33.09 5.15 -2.73
CA THR A 164 -33.86 6.29 -3.24
C THR A 164 -34.44 6.00 -4.62
N ARG A 165 -35.55 6.68 -4.95
CA ARG A 165 -36.21 6.57 -6.26
C ARG A 165 -35.74 7.63 -7.25
N ASP A 166 -34.56 8.19 -7.03
CA ASP A 166 -34.01 9.22 -7.89
C ASP A 166 -33.72 8.65 -9.30
N PRO A 167 -34.23 9.27 -10.38
CA PRO A 167 -33.98 8.83 -11.75
C PRO A 167 -32.48 8.71 -12.09
N ALA A 168 -31.63 9.62 -11.60
CA ALA A 168 -30.19 9.58 -11.88
C ALA A 168 -29.51 8.35 -11.26
N ALA A 169 -29.89 7.99 -10.03
CA ALA A 169 -29.33 6.84 -9.33
C ALA A 169 -29.92 5.50 -9.84
N ARG A 170 -31.20 5.49 -10.26
CA ARG A 170 -31.83 4.31 -10.88
C ARG A 170 -31.22 3.92 -12.22
N CYS A 171 -30.68 4.89 -12.94
CA CYS A 171 -29.95 4.69 -14.18
C CYS A 171 -28.73 3.76 -14.02
N ILE A 172 -28.20 3.59 -12.80
CA ILE A 172 -27.07 2.70 -12.51
C ILE A 172 -27.52 1.23 -12.39
N ILE A 173 -28.74 1.01 -11.88
CA ILE A 173 -29.29 -0.33 -11.62
C ILE A 173 -29.41 -1.12 -12.92
N ASN A 174 -28.94 -2.35 -12.93
CA ASN A 174 -28.97 -3.29 -14.07
C ASN A 174 -28.19 -2.81 -15.32
N SER A 175 -27.51 -1.66 -15.24
CA SER A 175 -26.67 -1.12 -16.31
C SER A 175 -25.22 -1.59 -16.13
N ARG A 176 -24.84 -2.59 -16.92
CA ARG A 176 -23.48 -3.17 -16.89
C ARG A 176 -22.36 -2.15 -17.05
N PRO A 177 -22.29 -1.30 -18.10
CA PRO A 177 -21.14 -0.41 -18.30
C PRO A 177 -20.96 0.60 -17.17
N ARG A 178 -22.05 1.12 -16.62
CA ARG A 178 -22.02 2.08 -15.50
C ARG A 178 -21.47 1.45 -14.21
N VAL A 179 -21.98 0.27 -13.84
CA VAL A 179 -21.49 -0.45 -12.66
C VAL A 179 -20.05 -0.91 -12.85
N THR A 180 -19.68 -1.36 -14.06
CA THR A 180 -18.29 -1.70 -14.40
C THR A 180 -17.36 -0.49 -14.23
N CYS A 181 -17.72 0.68 -14.76
CA CYS A 181 -16.93 1.91 -14.61
C CYS A 181 -16.76 2.31 -13.13
N MET A 182 -17.84 2.27 -12.35
CA MET A 182 -17.81 2.55 -10.91
C MET A 182 -16.90 1.58 -10.16
N THR A 183 -16.99 0.27 -10.44
CA THR A 183 -16.15 -0.73 -9.82
C THR A 183 -14.69 -0.56 -10.21
N PHE A 184 -14.37 -0.30 -11.47
CA PHE A 184 -12.98 -0.09 -11.89
C PHE A 184 -12.38 1.19 -11.31
N MET A 185 -13.17 2.28 -11.23
CA MET A 185 -12.73 3.50 -10.55
C MET A 185 -12.40 3.25 -9.07
N LEU A 186 -13.24 2.47 -8.38
CA LEU A 186 -12.98 2.02 -7.00
C LEU A 186 -11.67 1.20 -6.92
N MET A 187 -11.48 0.22 -7.81
CA MET A 187 -10.32 -0.67 -7.79
C MET A 187 -9.02 0.05 -8.11
N VAL A 188 -9.02 0.97 -9.08
CA VAL A 188 -7.83 1.77 -9.41
C VAL A 188 -7.49 2.71 -8.27
N SER A 189 -8.48 3.43 -7.72
CA SER A 189 -8.24 4.37 -6.61
C SER A 189 -7.65 3.65 -5.40
N PHE A 190 -8.27 2.53 -4.99
CA PHE A 190 -7.74 1.70 -3.90
C PHE A 190 -6.38 1.08 -4.25
N GLY A 191 -6.23 0.58 -5.48
CA GLY A 191 -5.00 -0.04 -5.98
C GLY A 191 -3.80 0.88 -5.99
N TYR A 192 -3.97 2.20 -6.09
CA TYR A 192 -2.86 3.15 -5.90
C TYR A 192 -2.68 3.55 -4.43
N MET A 193 -3.75 3.78 -3.67
CA MET A 193 -3.63 4.24 -2.27
C MET A 193 -3.03 3.19 -1.34
N GLU A 194 -3.37 1.91 -1.50
CA GLU A 194 -2.90 0.81 -0.66
C GLU A 194 -1.38 0.59 -0.73
N PRO A 195 -0.77 0.28 -1.89
CA PRO A 195 0.67 0.07 -1.98
C PRO A 195 1.46 1.34 -1.61
N LEU A 196 0.96 2.53 -1.93
CA LEU A 196 1.61 3.78 -1.56
C LEU A 196 1.69 3.95 -0.03
N SER A 197 0.63 3.58 0.70
CA SER A 197 0.64 3.54 2.16
C SER A 197 1.73 2.62 2.70
N TYR A 198 1.79 1.38 2.19
CA TYR A 198 2.79 0.40 2.64
C TYR A 198 4.21 0.84 2.31
N MET A 199 4.47 1.35 1.11
CA MET A 199 5.78 1.85 0.71
C MET A 199 6.21 3.07 1.53
N GLY A 200 5.30 4.00 1.79
CA GLY A 200 5.57 5.18 2.60
C GLY A 200 5.99 4.82 4.03
N LEU A 201 5.27 3.89 4.66
CA LEU A 201 5.58 3.41 6.01
C LEU A 201 6.84 2.54 6.05
N ALA A 202 7.07 1.70 5.04
CA ALA A 202 8.30 0.93 4.93
C ALA A 202 9.51 1.87 4.91
N LYS A 203 9.46 2.92 4.08
CA LYS A 203 10.55 3.92 3.98
C LYS A 203 10.68 4.79 5.22
N TYR A 204 9.59 5.06 5.93
CA TYR A 204 9.66 5.67 7.25
C TYR A 204 10.42 4.77 8.25
N ALA A 205 10.23 3.45 8.19
CA ALA A 205 10.93 2.49 9.03
C ALA A 205 12.42 2.33 8.64
N PHE A 206 12.73 2.20 7.35
CA PHE A 206 14.10 2.06 6.83
C PHE A 206 15.00 3.25 7.17
N ARG A 207 14.44 4.45 7.36
CA ARG A 207 15.18 5.65 7.79
C ARG A 207 15.62 5.64 9.26
N GLN A 208 15.43 4.52 9.97
CA GLN A 208 15.81 4.32 11.37
C GLN A 208 15.12 5.30 12.33
N ASN A 209 13.89 5.71 12.01
CA ASN A 209 13.06 6.49 12.93
C ASN A 209 12.70 5.65 14.18
N PRO A 210 12.61 6.29 15.36
CA PRO A 210 12.28 5.57 16.60
C PRO A 210 10.91 4.89 16.45
N GLY A 211 10.87 3.57 16.65
CA GLY A 211 9.65 2.77 16.53
C GLY A 211 9.12 2.61 15.11
N GLY A 212 9.91 2.90 14.06
CA GLY A 212 9.46 2.82 12.67
C GLY A 212 8.90 1.46 12.27
N PHE A 213 9.62 0.37 12.55
CA PHE A 213 9.13 -1.00 12.30
C PHE A 213 7.92 -1.37 13.17
N THR A 214 7.84 -0.84 14.40
CA THR A 214 6.67 -1.03 15.28
C THR A 214 5.42 -0.37 14.70
N ILE A 215 5.54 0.85 14.16
CA ILE A 215 4.44 1.56 13.50
C ILE A 215 4.01 0.80 12.24
N MET A 216 4.96 0.28 11.46
CA MET A 216 4.65 -0.56 10.29
C MET A 216 3.92 -1.85 10.69
N GLY A 217 4.39 -2.55 11.74
CA GLY A 217 3.73 -3.75 12.26
C GLY A 217 2.31 -3.47 12.80
N TYR A 218 2.14 -2.34 13.49
CA TYR A 218 0.83 -1.87 13.92
C TYR A 218 -0.08 -1.57 12.72
N HIS A 219 0.44 -0.89 11.69
CA HIS A 219 -0.30 -0.60 10.48
C HIS A 219 -0.84 -1.87 9.81
N VAL A 220 0.02 -2.87 9.57
CA VAL A 220 -0.38 -4.16 8.98
C VAL A 220 -1.46 -4.86 9.83
N THR A 221 -1.27 -4.91 11.16
CA THR A 221 -2.23 -5.55 12.06
C THR A 221 -3.58 -4.82 12.07
N SER A 222 -3.54 -3.49 12.15
CA SER A 222 -4.72 -2.64 12.08
C SER A 222 -5.42 -2.73 10.73
N ALA A 223 -4.67 -2.90 9.64
CA ALA A 223 -5.18 -3.03 8.29
C ALA A 223 -6.01 -4.30 8.11
N PHE A 224 -5.51 -5.45 8.61
CA PHE A 224 -6.26 -6.70 8.64
C PHE A 224 -7.52 -6.60 9.50
N LEU A 225 -7.42 -5.97 10.68
CA LEU A 225 -8.58 -5.78 11.54
C LEU A 225 -9.65 -4.90 10.89
N CYS A 226 -9.26 -3.76 10.30
CA CYS A 226 -10.18 -2.87 9.60
C CYS A 226 -10.87 -3.59 8.43
N ARG A 227 -10.10 -4.34 7.64
CA ARG A 227 -10.63 -5.14 6.53
C ARG A 227 -11.66 -6.17 7.00
N ALA A 228 -11.39 -6.86 8.10
CA ALA A 228 -12.34 -7.80 8.71
C ALA A 228 -13.62 -7.09 9.18
N LEU A 229 -13.49 -5.96 9.87
CA LEU A 229 -14.63 -5.18 10.37
C LEU A 229 -15.52 -4.67 9.23
N PHE A 230 -14.94 -4.02 8.21
CA PHE A 230 -15.72 -3.46 7.10
C PHE A 230 -16.33 -4.53 6.20
N SER A 231 -15.64 -5.65 6.00
CA SER A 231 -16.22 -6.81 5.30
C SER A 231 -17.45 -7.35 6.04
N LYS A 232 -17.39 -7.49 7.37
CA LYS A 232 -18.55 -7.94 8.17
C LYS A 232 -19.70 -6.93 8.17
N ILE A 233 -19.39 -5.63 8.21
CA ILE A 233 -20.39 -4.57 8.06
C ILE A 233 -21.05 -4.66 6.68
N SER A 234 -20.29 -4.93 5.61
CA SER A 234 -20.82 -5.11 4.25
C SER A 234 -21.78 -6.30 4.14
N VAL A 235 -21.44 -7.42 4.78
CA VAL A 235 -22.32 -8.62 4.85
C VAL A 235 -23.61 -8.30 5.60
N GLY A 236 -23.51 -7.71 6.80
CA GLY A 236 -24.68 -7.32 7.60
C GLY A 236 -25.59 -6.33 6.86
N PHE A 237 -25.00 -5.41 6.10
CA PHE A 237 -25.74 -4.46 5.25
C PHE A 237 -26.49 -5.19 4.14
N SER A 238 -25.81 -6.11 3.45
CA SER A 238 -26.38 -6.87 2.34
C SER A 238 -27.53 -7.77 2.79
N ASP A 239 -27.40 -8.44 3.93
CA ASP A 239 -28.46 -9.26 4.50
C ASP A 239 -29.67 -8.41 4.95
N THR A 240 -29.42 -7.28 5.63
CA THR A 240 -30.50 -6.35 6.03
C THR A 240 -31.25 -5.82 4.81
N ARG A 241 -30.51 -5.45 3.75
CA ARG A 241 -31.07 -5.00 2.47
C ARG A 241 -31.97 -6.06 1.84
N ILE A 242 -31.49 -7.31 1.75
CA ILE A 242 -32.24 -8.43 1.16
C ILE A 242 -33.50 -8.72 1.98
N SER A 243 -33.41 -8.75 3.31
CA SER A 243 -34.54 -8.96 4.23
C SER A 243 -35.65 -7.90 4.09
N LEU A 244 -35.30 -6.67 3.72
CA LEU A 244 -36.25 -5.59 3.46
C LEU A 244 -36.85 -5.63 2.05
N GLY A 245 -36.48 -6.59 1.19
CA GLY A 245 -36.97 -6.70 -0.20
C GLY A 245 -36.24 -5.80 -1.19
N TYR A 246 -35.09 -5.22 -0.81
CA TYR A 246 -34.26 -4.43 -1.72
C TYR A 246 -33.27 -5.32 -2.49
N HIS A 247 -33.78 -6.26 -3.28
CA HIS A 247 -32.98 -7.14 -4.15
C HIS A 247 -33.40 -7.02 -5.62
N LEU A 248 -32.49 -7.38 -6.53
CA LEU A 248 -32.77 -7.48 -7.96
C LEU A 248 -33.66 -8.71 -8.26
N PRO A 249 -34.44 -8.72 -9.37
CA PRO A 249 -34.55 -7.72 -10.44
C PRO A 249 -35.55 -6.59 -10.17
N LYS A 250 -36.40 -6.71 -9.15
CA LYS A 250 -37.40 -5.70 -8.78
C LYS A 250 -37.26 -5.35 -7.30
N PHE A 251 -36.80 -4.13 -7.02
CA PHE A 251 -36.74 -3.57 -5.66
C PHE A 251 -38.17 -3.27 -5.15
N ARG A 252 -38.73 -4.19 -4.37
CA ARG A 252 -40.05 -4.04 -3.74
C ARG A 252 -39.89 -4.13 -2.22
N PRO A 253 -39.89 -3.00 -1.49
CA PRO A 253 -39.76 -3.05 -0.05
C PRO A 253 -40.94 -3.78 0.57
N THR A 254 -40.67 -4.72 1.48
CA THR A 254 -41.70 -5.46 2.22
C THR A 254 -42.40 -4.56 3.24
N HIS A 255 -41.67 -3.59 3.80
CA HIS A 255 -42.17 -2.64 4.78
C HIS A 255 -41.87 -1.20 4.36
N ARG A 256 -42.89 -0.33 4.34
CA ARG A 256 -42.75 1.08 3.93
C ARG A 256 -42.44 1.94 5.15
N MET A 257 -41.27 2.57 5.17
CA MET A 257 -40.84 3.48 6.26
C MET A 257 -40.51 4.88 5.73
N SER A 258 -40.57 5.89 6.60
CA SER A 258 -40.02 7.22 6.33
C SER A 258 -38.50 7.14 6.11
N LYS A 259 -37.93 8.02 5.26
CA LYS A 259 -36.51 7.99 4.86
C LYS A 259 -35.55 7.99 6.05
N LYS A 260 -35.80 8.83 7.07
CA LYS A 260 -34.95 8.93 8.27
C LYS A 260 -35.02 7.66 9.12
N ASN A 261 -36.24 7.13 9.31
CA ASN A 261 -36.45 5.89 10.07
C ASN A 261 -35.85 4.68 9.35
N LEU A 262 -35.94 4.65 8.02
CA LEU A 262 -35.32 3.62 7.20
C LEU A 262 -33.80 3.63 7.34
N TYR A 263 -33.17 4.82 7.26
CA TYR A 263 -31.71 4.94 7.42
C TYR A 263 -31.24 4.50 8.80
N MET A 264 -31.90 4.97 9.87
CA MET A 264 -31.55 4.61 11.23
C MET A 264 -31.79 3.11 11.50
N TYR A 265 -32.88 2.55 10.98
CA TYR A 265 -33.17 1.13 11.06
C TYR A 265 -32.09 0.29 10.35
N LEU A 266 -31.75 0.66 9.11
CA LEU A 266 -30.69 0.00 8.35
C LEU A 266 -29.35 0.05 9.09
N PHE A 267 -28.96 1.22 9.61
CA PHE A 267 -27.71 1.37 10.35
C PHE A 267 -27.67 0.45 11.58
N LYS A 268 -28.76 0.46 12.39
CA LYS A 268 -28.86 -0.35 13.60
C LYS A 268 -28.88 -1.85 13.32
N GLU A 269 -29.66 -2.28 12.34
CA GLU A 269 -29.79 -3.70 11.98
C GLU A 269 -28.54 -4.22 11.26
N THR A 270 -27.92 -3.43 10.39
CA THR A 270 -26.64 -3.77 9.77
C THR A 270 -25.60 -4.12 10.82
N PHE A 271 -25.44 -3.27 11.84
CA PHE A 271 -24.46 -3.50 12.89
C PHE A 271 -24.83 -4.68 13.80
N ARG A 272 -26.11 -4.81 14.16
CA ARG A 272 -26.61 -5.96 14.95
C ARG A 272 -26.37 -7.29 14.24
N ARG A 273 -26.66 -7.36 12.94
CA ARG A 273 -26.46 -8.57 12.13
C ARG A 273 -24.99 -8.85 11.90
N ALA A 274 -24.19 -7.84 11.58
CA ALA A 274 -22.73 -7.97 11.47
C ALA A 274 -22.09 -8.53 12.75
N LEU A 275 -22.51 -8.03 13.93
CA LEU A 275 -22.05 -8.55 15.22
C LEU A 275 -22.54 -9.98 15.50
N ARG A 276 -23.75 -10.34 15.08
CA ARG A 276 -24.29 -11.68 15.25
C ARG A 276 -23.52 -12.69 14.40
N ASP A 277 -23.26 -12.36 13.13
CA ASP A 277 -22.42 -13.16 12.24
C ASP A 277 -21.02 -13.32 12.80
N PHE A 278 -20.40 -12.21 13.23
CA PHE A 278 -19.07 -12.25 13.85
C PHE A 278 -19.02 -13.18 15.06
N LYS A 279 -20.01 -13.13 15.95
CA LYS A 279 -20.12 -14.07 17.08
C LYS A 279 -20.38 -15.51 16.65
N GLY A 280 -21.15 -15.70 15.57
CA GLY A 280 -21.41 -17.01 14.98
C GLY A 280 -20.14 -17.69 14.48
N ASP A 281 -19.23 -16.93 13.86
CA ASP A 281 -17.94 -17.42 13.37
C ASP A 281 -17.04 -17.94 14.49
N PHE A 282 -17.07 -17.32 15.69
CA PHE A 282 -16.33 -17.85 16.85
C PHE A 282 -16.94 -19.13 17.43
N LYS A 283 -18.22 -19.39 17.15
CA LYS A 283 -18.93 -20.59 17.61
C LYS A 283 -18.95 -21.71 16.56
N LEU A 284 -18.38 -21.45 15.39
CA LEU A 284 -18.42 -22.34 14.25
C LEU A 284 -17.48 -23.53 14.45
N ASP A 285 -18.06 -24.73 14.51
CA ASP A 285 -17.30 -25.98 14.55
C ASP A 285 -16.92 -26.37 13.12
N ILE A 286 -15.63 -26.23 12.79
CA ILE A 286 -15.07 -26.47 11.46
C ILE A 286 -15.38 -27.90 10.98
N LYS A 287 -15.51 -28.87 11.90
CA LYS A 287 -15.82 -30.26 11.55
C LYS A 287 -17.20 -30.45 10.92
N LYS A 288 -18.11 -29.48 11.04
CA LYS A 288 -19.45 -29.54 10.43
C LYS A 288 -19.49 -29.03 8.98
N TYR A 289 -18.39 -28.48 8.47
CA TYR A 289 -18.30 -27.84 7.16
C TYR A 289 -17.28 -28.49 6.21
N LEU A 290 -16.56 -29.51 6.69
CA LEU A 290 -15.75 -30.44 5.91
C LEU A 290 -16.58 -31.69 5.59
#